data_AF-A0A7S4GP80-F1
#
_entry.id   AF-A0A7S4GP80-F1
#
_cell.length_a   1.000
_cell.length_b   1.000
_cell.length_c   1.000
_cell.angle_alpha   90.00
_cell.angle_beta   90.00
_cell.angle_gamma   90.00
#
_symmetry.space_group_name_H-M   'P 1'
#
loop_
_entity.id
_entity.type
_entity.pdbx_description
1 polymer ?
#
loop_
_entity_poly.entity_id
_entity_poly.type
_entity_poly.pdbx_seq_one_letter_code
_entity_poly.pdbx_strand_id
1 'polypeptide(L)'
;VFSAFGGGMFAHRQWCVVAAAVVTLPACLVRTLTALRYLTVFSLLCLVYVMLLVLVEVPSKFHQLPHVPIWGGSKVGWLDGTLGDSWWCIPDLVTAYSICLYAFCCHTNFFSSYSEMRNPIPRRIDKVLNRATGISTTIYMVVGLCGFLSFADKTDPDMLEGYKPDITSEGLPKVAAVAGYFAMSFAILVAIPLNLNAGRSNAMALGRRWSNRGAP
;
A
#
# COMPACT_ATOMS: atom_id res chain seq x y z
N VAL A 1 -12.17 7.86 -9.24
CA VAL A 1 -11.24 8.22 -10.34
C VAL A 1 -11.79 7.82 -11.71
N PHE A 2 -12.22 6.58 -11.94
CA PHE A 2 -12.66 6.12 -13.27
C PHE A 2 -14.05 6.62 -13.72
N SER A 3 -14.89 7.14 -12.84
CA SER A 3 -16.16 7.80 -13.20
C SER A 3 -15.99 9.22 -13.77
N ALA A 4 -14.79 9.80 -13.68
CA ALA A 4 -14.50 11.13 -14.21
C ALA A 4 -14.14 11.11 -15.71
N PHE A 5 -13.80 9.94 -16.26
CA PHE A 5 -13.58 9.76 -17.69
C PHE A 5 -14.89 9.30 -18.32
N GLY A 6 -15.61 10.24 -18.91
CA GLY A 6 -16.90 10.03 -19.59
C GLY A 6 -16.89 8.83 -20.54
N GLY A 7 -18.07 8.22 -20.68
CA GLY A 7 -18.32 6.90 -21.29
C GLY A 7 -17.74 6.64 -22.67
N GLY A 8 -16.43 6.39 -22.73
CA GLY A 8 -15.70 5.88 -23.87
C GLY A 8 -14.94 4.59 -23.52
N MET A 9 -14.07 4.13 -24.43
CA MET A 9 -13.31 2.87 -24.33
C MET A 9 -12.51 2.70 -23.01
N PHE A 10 -12.19 3.80 -22.32
CA PHE A 10 -11.51 3.84 -21.01
C PHE A 10 -12.45 3.69 -19.79
N ALA A 11 -13.77 3.63 -20.00
CA ALA A 11 -14.75 3.38 -18.93
C ALA A 11 -14.74 1.92 -18.45
N HIS A 12 -14.28 1.00 -19.29
CA HIS A 12 -14.18 -0.41 -18.96
C HIS A 12 -12.84 -0.71 -18.29
N ARG A 13 -12.90 -1.04 -16.98
CA ARG A 13 -11.76 -1.36 -16.10
C ARG A 13 -10.71 -2.31 -16.72
N GLN A 14 -11.15 -3.22 -17.57
CA GLN A 14 -10.29 -4.19 -18.26
C GLN A 14 -9.29 -3.53 -19.23
N TRP A 15 -9.70 -2.49 -19.98
CA TRP A 15 -8.81 -1.81 -20.93
C TRP A 15 -7.76 -0.97 -20.22
N CYS A 16 -8.09 -0.37 -19.08
CA CYS A 16 -7.13 0.34 -18.25
C CYS A 16 -6.07 -0.61 -17.67
N VAL A 17 -6.49 -1.81 -17.24
CA VAL A 17 -5.56 -2.85 -16.76
C VAL A 17 -4.67 -3.35 -17.89
N VAL A 18 -5.21 -3.58 -19.09
CA VAL A 18 -4.43 -3.99 -20.27
C VAL A 18 -3.45 -2.90 -20.69
N ALA A 19 -3.88 -1.64 -20.73
CA ALA A 19 -3.01 -0.50 -21.03
C ALA A 19 -1.89 -0.36 -19.99
N ALA A 20 -2.21 -0.47 -18.69
CA ALA A 20 -1.22 -0.46 -17.63
C ALA A 20 -0.24 -1.64 -17.74
N ALA A 21 -0.72 -2.83 -18.12
CA ALA A 21 0.12 -4.00 -18.37
C ALA A 21 1.06 -3.76 -19.57
N VAL A 22 0.56 -3.21 -20.67
CA VAL A 22 1.36 -2.88 -21.87
C VAL A 22 2.40 -1.80 -21.58
N VAL A 23 2.12 -0.85 -20.68
CA VAL A 23 3.09 0.19 -20.26
C VAL A 23 4.12 -0.36 -19.26
N THR A 24 3.72 -1.24 -18.35
CA THR A 24 4.62 -1.83 -17.35
C THR A 24 5.49 -2.96 -17.90
N LEU A 25 5.04 -3.68 -18.93
CA LEU A 25 5.79 -4.75 -19.58
C LEU A 25 7.16 -4.31 -20.16
N PRO A 26 7.27 -3.22 -20.94
CA PRO A 26 8.58 -2.73 -21.38
C PRO A 26 9.41 -2.24 -20.20
N ALA A 27 8.79 -1.63 -19.18
CA ALA A 27 9.48 -1.20 -17.96
C ALA A 27 10.12 -2.38 -17.19
N CYS A 28 9.49 -3.56 -17.19
CA CYS A 28 10.05 -4.80 -16.65
C CYS A 28 11.22 -5.36 -17.48
N LEU A 29 11.32 -5.00 -18.76
CA LEU A 29 12.30 -5.53 -19.71
C LEU A 29 13.57 -4.67 -19.82
N VAL A 30 13.52 -3.38 -19.44
CA VAL A 30 14.67 -2.48 -19.54
C VAL A 30 15.76 -2.88 -18.53
N ARG A 31 16.95 -3.19 -19.04
CA ARG A 31 18.13 -3.60 -18.23
C ARG A 31 18.82 -2.45 -17.49
N THR A 32 18.51 -1.19 -17.81
CA THR A 32 19.19 -0.01 -17.24
C THR A 32 18.53 0.43 -15.94
N LEU A 33 19.03 -0.11 -14.81
CA LEU A 33 18.51 0.07 -13.45
C LEU A 33 18.64 1.49 -12.86
N THR A 34 19.31 2.42 -13.56
CA THR A 34 19.58 3.77 -13.05
C THR A 34 18.33 4.63 -12.96
N ALA A 35 17.43 4.57 -13.96
CA ALA A 35 16.18 5.33 -13.95
C ALA A 35 15.19 4.81 -12.88
N LEU A 36 15.17 3.49 -12.67
CA LEU A 36 14.25 2.86 -11.72
C LEU A 36 14.56 3.26 -10.27
N ARG A 37 15.85 3.48 -9.94
CA ARG A 37 16.26 4.00 -8.62
C ARG A 37 15.69 5.40 -8.33
N TYR A 38 15.62 6.28 -9.33
CA TYR A 38 15.01 7.60 -9.12
C TYR A 38 13.49 7.51 -8.95
N LEU A 39 12.84 6.61 -9.71
CA LEU A 39 11.41 6.35 -9.59
C LEU A 39 11.04 5.76 -8.22
N THR A 40 11.88 4.91 -7.62
CA THR A 40 11.62 4.35 -6.28
C THR A 40 11.68 5.41 -5.18
N VAL A 41 12.68 6.30 -5.23
CA VAL A 41 12.80 7.42 -4.28
C VAL A 41 11.60 8.35 -4.42
N PHE A 42 11.19 8.67 -5.64
CA PHE A 42 10.01 9.50 -5.89
C PHE A 42 8.72 8.80 -5.42
N SER A 43 8.56 7.49 -5.68
CA SER A 43 7.42 6.71 -5.19
C SER A 43 7.36 6.67 -3.66
N LEU A 44 8.50 6.59 -2.97
CA LEU A 44 8.53 6.66 -1.51
C LEU A 44 8.05 8.03 -1.01
N LEU A 45 8.43 9.12 -1.68
CA LEU A 45 7.91 10.47 -1.35
C LEU A 45 6.39 10.55 -1.58
N CYS A 46 5.87 9.95 -2.65
CA CYS A 46 4.43 9.85 -2.89
C CYS A 46 3.70 9.10 -1.77
N LEU A 47 4.26 8.00 -1.27
CA LEU A 47 3.67 7.25 -0.15
C LEU A 47 3.70 8.05 1.16
N VAL A 48 4.80 8.75 1.43
CA VAL A 48 4.90 9.67 2.59
C VAL A 48 3.89 10.81 2.47
N TYR A 49 3.69 11.36 1.27
CA TYR A 49 2.68 12.38 1.02
C TYR A 49 1.27 11.87 1.34
N VAL A 50 0.90 10.67 0.88
CA VAL A 50 -0.41 10.06 1.21
C VAL A 50 -0.55 9.83 2.71
N MET A 51 0.50 9.37 3.39
CA MET A 51 0.51 9.21 4.85
C MET A 51 0.27 10.54 5.58
N LEU A 52 0.93 11.61 5.15
CA LEU A 52 0.71 12.95 5.71
C LEU A 52 -0.69 13.49 5.42
N LEU A 53 -1.21 13.25 4.21
CA LEU A 53 -2.58 13.62 3.84
C LEU A 53 -3.57 12.98 4.81
N VAL A 54 -3.45 11.68 5.04
CA VAL A 54 -4.28 10.97 6.02
C VAL A 54 -4.16 11.62 7.41
N LEU A 55 -2.95 11.86 7.89
CA LEU A 55 -2.73 12.48 9.20
C LEU A 55 -3.34 13.87 9.36
N VAL A 56 -3.33 14.68 8.30
CA VAL A 56 -3.90 16.04 8.29
C VAL A 56 -5.42 16.02 8.21
N GLU A 57 -5.99 15.05 7.50
CA GLU A 57 -7.44 14.92 7.35
C GLU A 57 -8.11 14.28 8.58
N VAL A 58 -7.39 13.47 9.37
CA VAL A 58 -7.91 12.80 10.57
C VAL A 58 -8.62 13.76 11.55
N PRO A 59 -8.03 14.89 11.99
CA PRO A 59 -8.69 15.78 12.94
C PRO A 59 -9.98 16.39 12.40
N SER A 60 -10.03 16.66 11.09
CA SER A 60 -11.20 17.27 10.45
C SER A 60 -12.39 16.31 10.39
N LYS A 61 -12.12 15.03 10.10
CA LYS A 61 -13.12 13.96 10.07
C LYS A 61 -13.51 13.53 11.49
N PHE A 62 -12.55 13.49 12.40
CA PHE A 62 -12.80 13.20 13.81
C PHE A 62 -13.73 14.23 14.46
N HIS A 63 -13.63 15.51 14.09
CA HIS A 63 -14.51 16.56 14.59
C HIS A 63 -15.93 16.50 14.00
N GLN A 64 -16.10 15.91 12.82
CA GLN A 64 -17.40 15.72 12.15
C GLN A 64 -18.13 14.46 12.64
N LEU A 65 -17.43 13.54 13.32
CA LEU A 65 -18.07 12.44 14.02
C LEU A 65 -18.88 13.02 15.20
N PRO A 66 -20.14 12.58 15.41
CA PRO A 66 -20.90 12.99 16.59
C PRO A 66 -20.06 12.68 17.82
N HIS A 67 -19.88 13.66 18.72
CA HIS A 67 -18.99 13.59 19.87
C HIS A 67 -19.28 12.35 20.73
N VAL A 68 -18.60 11.26 20.41
CA VAL A 68 -18.67 10.04 21.20
C VAL A 68 -17.53 10.12 22.22
N PRO A 69 -17.85 10.17 23.52
CA PRO A 69 -16.82 10.19 24.55
C PRO A 69 -15.97 8.92 24.43
N ILE A 70 -14.66 9.11 24.29
CA ILE A 70 -13.64 8.05 24.16
C ILE A 70 -13.75 7.04 25.31
N TRP A 71 -14.24 7.49 26.47
CA TRP A 71 -14.54 6.71 27.66
C TRP A 71 -15.83 7.22 28.30
N GLY A 72 -16.97 6.57 28.01
CA GLY A 72 -18.18 6.70 28.82
C GLY A 72 -19.40 7.24 28.11
N GLY A 73 -20.30 6.32 27.74
CA GLY A 73 -21.74 6.57 27.73
C GLY A 73 -22.28 7.47 26.62
N SER A 74 -22.27 7.00 25.38
CA SER A 74 -23.34 7.24 24.39
C SER A 74 -23.11 6.41 23.13
N LYS A 75 -23.95 5.37 22.95
CA LYS A 75 -24.25 4.61 21.72
C LYS A 75 -23.17 4.67 20.63
N VAL A 76 -22.02 4.06 20.93
CA VAL A 76 -20.89 4.10 20.02
C VAL A 76 -20.89 2.96 19.00
N GLY A 77 -21.90 2.11 18.75
CA GLY A 77 -21.66 0.95 17.86
C GLY A 77 -20.62 0.00 18.47
N TRP A 78 -19.32 0.22 18.25
CA TRP A 78 -18.29 0.37 19.30
C TRP A 78 -18.38 -0.50 20.55
N LEU A 79 -19.02 0.10 21.54
CA LEU A 79 -19.10 -0.40 22.90
C LEU A 79 -20.49 -0.92 23.25
N ASP A 80 -21.49 -0.72 22.39
CA ASP A 80 -22.90 -0.96 22.71
C ASP A 80 -23.41 -2.31 22.16
N GLY A 81 -22.49 -3.22 21.79
CA GLY A 81 -22.82 -4.55 21.29
C GLY A 81 -23.64 -4.55 19.99
N THR A 82 -23.71 -3.41 19.29
CA THR A 82 -24.49 -3.20 18.04
C THR A 82 -23.64 -3.16 16.78
N LEU A 83 -22.32 -3.22 16.92
CA LEU A 83 -21.58 -4.23 16.18
C LEU A 83 -21.78 -5.46 17.06
N GLY A 84 -22.95 -6.09 16.94
CA GLY A 84 -23.13 -7.07 15.89
C GLY A 84 -22.27 -8.25 16.30
N ASP A 85 -22.83 -9.45 16.31
CA ASP A 85 -22.13 -10.66 16.74
C ASP A 85 -20.93 -11.07 15.81
N SER A 86 -20.22 -10.10 15.25
CA SER A 86 -19.45 -10.14 14.00
C SER A 86 -18.04 -9.56 14.04
N TRP A 87 -17.59 -8.92 15.12
CA TRP A 87 -16.16 -8.56 15.25
C TRP A 87 -15.22 -9.76 15.34
N TRP A 88 -15.75 -10.87 15.84
CA TRP A 88 -15.09 -12.17 15.86
C TRP A 88 -15.55 -13.05 14.70
N CYS A 89 -16.19 -12.50 13.66
CA CYS A 89 -16.49 -13.27 12.46
C CYS A 89 -15.17 -13.80 11.88
N ILE A 90 -15.01 -15.11 11.96
CA ILE A 90 -13.89 -15.85 11.40
C ILE A 90 -13.56 -15.40 9.96
N PRO A 91 -14.53 -15.18 9.03
CA PRO A 91 -14.18 -14.73 7.68
C PRO A 91 -13.53 -13.34 7.64
N ASP A 92 -14.00 -12.38 8.44
CA ASP A 92 -13.47 -11.02 8.46
C ASP A 92 -12.09 -10.96 9.13
N LEU A 93 -11.90 -11.75 10.18
CA LEU A 93 -10.59 -11.93 10.80
C LEU A 93 -9.58 -12.59 9.84
N VAL A 94 -10.00 -13.60 9.07
CA VAL A 94 -9.14 -14.28 8.09
C VAL A 94 -8.76 -13.33 6.95
N THR A 95 -9.67 -12.49 6.47
CA THR A 95 -9.37 -11.50 5.43
C THR A 95 -8.40 -10.43 5.94
N ALA A 96 -8.66 -9.86 7.12
CA ALA A 96 -7.76 -8.90 7.77
C ALA A 96 -6.37 -9.50 8.00
N TYR A 97 -6.31 -10.73 8.52
CA TYR A 97 -5.06 -11.47 8.73
C TYR A 97 -4.30 -11.69 7.41
N SER A 98 -5.02 -12.06 6.34
CA SER A 98 -4.42 -12.25 5.01
C SER A 98 -3.82 -10.96 4.45
N ILE A 99 -4.51 -9.83 4.63
CA ILE A 99 -4.02 -8.51 4.22
C ILE A 99 -2.76 -8.14 5.02
N CYS A 100 -2.76 -8.37 6.35
CA CYS A 100 -1.60 -8.15 7.20
C CYS A 100 -0.39 -9.00 6.77
N LEU A 101 -0.60 -10.30 6.50
CA LEU A 101 0.46 -11.18 6.00
C LEU A 101 1.01 -10.69 4.66
N TYR A 102 0.15 -10.24 3.75
CA TYR A 102 0.56 -9.69 2.46
C TYR A 102 1.37 -8.40 2.62
N ALA A 103 0.97 -7.51 3.53
CA ALA A 103 1.67 -6.24 3.80
C ALA A 103 3.10 -6.44 4.36
N PHE A 104 3.32 -7.51 5.14
CA PHE A 104 4.64 -7.87 5.69
C PHE A 104 5.44 -8.85 4.82
N CYS A 105 5.00 -9.09 3.58
CA CYS A 105 5.66 -9.97 2.63
C CYS A 105 6.93 -9.32 2.02
N CYS A 106 7.97 -9.12 2.84
CA CYS A 106 9.25 -8.54 2.42
C CYS A 106 10.28 -9.59 1.93
N HIS A 107 10.02 -10.88 2.19
CA HIS A 107 10.97 -11.97 1.94
C HIS A 107 11.29 -12.17 0.45
N THR A 108 10.36 -11.83 -0.45
CA THR A 108 10.55 -11.92 -1.90
C THR A 108 11.65 -10.98 -2.39
N ASN A 109 11.81 -9.83 -1.75
CA ASN A 109 12.79 -8.81 -2.08
C ASN A 109 14.10 -8.95 -1.28
N PHE A 110 14.14 -9.84 -0.29
CA PHE A 110 15.29 -10.03 0.59
C PHE A 110 16.57 -10.41 -0.17
N PHE A 111 16.49 -11.36 -1.10
CA PHE A 111 17.65 -11.82 -1.87
C PHE A 111 18.22 -10.74 -2.80
N SER A 112 17.35 -9.91 -3.40
CA SER A 112 17.78 -8.78 -4.23
C SER A 112 18.58 -7.78 -3.37
N SER A 113 18.02 -7.39 -2.23
CA SER A 113 18.67 -6.49 -1.27
C SER A 113 19.98 -7.07 -0.72
N TYR A 114 20.02 -8.38 -0.45
CA TYR A 114 21.22 -9.09 -0.01
C TYR A 114 22.34 -9.00 -1.04
N SER A 115 22.03 -9.20 -2.33
CA SER A 115 23.03 -9.20 -3.40
C SER A 115 23.61 -7.81 -3.72
N GLU A 116 22.86 -6.75 -3.40
CA GLU A 116 23.28 -5.35 -3.60
C GLU A 116 24.06 -4.79 -2.41
N MET A 117 24.05 -5.47 -1.25
CA MET A 117 24.70 -4.98 -0.04
C MET A 117 26.23 -5.15 -0.12
N ARG A 118 26.97 -4.06 0.10
CA ARG A 118 28.44 -4.09 0.19
C ARG A 118 28.88 -4.80 1.48
N ASN A 119 29.54 -5.94 1.36
CA ASN A 119 29.97 -6.86 2.44
C ASN A 119 28.78 -7.43 3.24
N PRO A 120 28.08 -8.45 2.70
CA PRO A 120 26.99 -9.11 3.38
C PRO A 120 27.52 -9.99 4.52
N ILE A 121 27.32 -9.54 5.76
CA ILE A 121 27.60 -10.30 6.98
C ILE A 121 26.26 -10.57 7.67
N PRO A 122 25.95 -11.79 8.16
CA PRO A 122 24.66 -12.13 8.75
C PRO A 122 24.17 -11.12 9.79
N ARG A 123 25.04 -10.76 10.76
CA ARG A 123 24.73 -9.75 11.79
C ARG A 123 24.31 -8.38 11.25
N ARG A 124 24.89 -7.95 10.12
CA ARG A 124 24.58 -6.65 9.51
C ARG A 124 23.24 -6.68 8.80
N ILE A 125 22.96 -7.79 8.11
CA ILE A 125 21.71 -7.99 7.38
C ILE A 125 20.54 -8.08 8.35
N ASP A 126 20.68 -8.85 9.44
CA ASP A 126 19.64 -8.94 10.48
C ASP A 126 19.33 -7.57 11.07
N LYS A 127 20.36 -6.75 11.31
CA LYS A 127 20.19 -5.38 11.81
C LYS A 127 19.45 -4.48 10.81
N VAL A 128 19.73 -4.61 9.52
CA VAL A 128 19.04 -3.85 8.46
C VAL A 128 17.60 -4.31 8.33
N LEU A 129 17.35 -5.62 8.32
CA LEU A 129 16.02 -6.21 8.22
C LEU A 129 15.15 -5.82 9.41
N ASN A 130 15.63 -5.98 10.64
CA ASN A 130 14.88 -5.60 11.84
C ASN A 130 14.54 -4.11 11.87
N ARG A 131 15.45 -3.24 11.40
CA ARG A 131 15.19 -1.80 11.30
C ARG A 131 14.14 -1.49 10.23
N ALA A 132 14.26 -2.10 9.04
CA ALA A 132 13.32 -1.89 7.95
C ALA A 132 11.92 -2.37 8.34
N THR A 133 11.81 -3.58 8.88
CA THR A 133 10.54 -4.13 9.39
C THR A 133 9.97 -3.25 10.49
N GLY A 134 10.79 -2.83 11.47
CA GLY A 134 10.34 -1.94 12.54
C GLY A 134 9.77 -0.61 12.02
N ILE A 135 10.42 0.03 11.05
CA ILE A 135 9.93 1.27 10.42
C ILE A 135 8.62 1.02 9.65
N SER A 136 8.52 -0.09 8.90
CA SER A 136 7.25 -0.41 8.22
C SER A 136 6.12 -0.67 9.20
N THR A 137 6.39 -1.37 10.31
CA THR A 137 5.40 -1.67 11.34
C THR A 137 4.87 -0.39 11.98
N THR A 138 5.75 0.57 12.32
CA THR A 138 5.31 1.83 12.92
C THR A 138 4.46 2.65 11.95
N ILE A 139 4.85 2.73 10.67
CA ILE A 139 4.08 3.44 9.64
C ILE A 139 2.70 2.79 9.46
N TYR A 140 2.64 1.47 9.31
CA TYR A 140 1.37 0.75 9.15
C TYR A 140 0.47 0.88 10.39
N MET A 141 1.05 0.84 11.59
CA MET A 141 0.30 1.04 12.83
C MET A 141 -0.29 2.46 12.91
N VAL A 142 0.50 3.48 12.59
CA VAL A 142 0.03 4.88 12.60
C VAL A 142 -1.06 5.10 11.55
N VAL A 143 -0.83 4.69 10.30
CA VAL A 143 -1.81 4.87 9.21
C VAL A 143 -3.09 4.06 9.49
N GLY A 144 -2.97 2.82 9.96
CA GLY A 144 -4.10 1.97 10.30
C GLY A 144 -4.92 2.55 11.46
N LEU A 145 -4.27 3.03 12.52
CA LEU A 145 -4.95 3.67 13.64
C LEU A 145 -5.65 4.96 13.22
N CYS A 146 -4.96 5.82 12.47
CA CYS A 146 -5.52 7.06 11.95
C CYS A 146 -6.70 6.81 11.00
N GLY A 147 -6.61 5.79 10.15
CA GLY A 147 -7.70 5.41 9.25
C GLY A 147 -8.92 4.90 9.96
N PHE A 148 -8.70 4.03 10.95
CA PHE A 148 -9.77 3.56 11.82
C PHE A 148 -10.46 4.72 12.55
N LEU A 149 -9.69 5.65 13.14
CA LEU A 149 -10.22 6.81 13.85
C LEU A 149 -11.00 7.79 12.94
N SER A 150 -10.71 7.80 11.63
CA SER A 150 -11.31 8.76 10.70
C SER A 150 -12.72 8.38 10.25
N PHE A 151 -12.98 7.09 10.04
CA PHE A 151 -14.26 6.62 9.49
C PHE A 151 -15.02 5.70 10.43
N ALA A 152 -14.34 5.11 11.41
CA ALA A 152 -14.91 4.14 12.31
C ALA A 152 -15.72 3.08 11.50
N ASP A 153 -17.05 3.11 11.55
CA ASP A 153 -17.91 1.92 11.32
C ASP A 153 -18.16 1.75 9.83
N LYS A 154 -17.81 2.80 9.08
CA LYS A 154 -18.00 2.94 7.66
C LYS A 154 -16.64 2.99 6.95
N THR A 155 -15.66 2.27 7.47
CA THR A 155 -14.35 2.17 6.83
C THR A 155 -14.44 1.25 5.61
N ASP A 156 -14.32 1.84 4.42
CA ASP A 156 -14.20 1.08 3.18
C ASP A 156 -12.87 0.31 3.12
N PRO A 157 -12.80 -0.83 2.41
CA PRO A 157 -11.56 -1.60 2.24
C PRO A 157 -10.41 -0.79 1.63
N ASP A 158 -10.73 0.18 0.76
CA ASP A 158 -9.79 1.20 0.33
C ASP A 158 -10.06 2.48 1.11
N MET A 159 -9.19 2.73 2.09
CA MET A 159 -9.27 3.89 2.97
C MET A 159 -9.29 5.21 2.21
N LEU A 160 -8.65 5.30 1.03
CA LEU A 160 -8.69 6.53 0.24
C LEU A 160 -10.09 6.82 -0.29
N GLU A 161 -10.97 5.84 -0.46
CA GLU A 161 -12.33 6.07 -0.93
C GLU A 161 -13.19 6.85 0.07
N GLY A 162 -12.94 6.68 1.38
CA GLY A 162 -13.58 7.49 2.41
C GLY A 162 -13.18 8.98 2.35
N TYR A 163 -12.04 9.29 1.71
CA TYR A 163 -11.57 10.66 1.48
C TYR A 163 -12.00 11.23 0.11
N LYS A 164 -12.93 10.57 -0.61
CA LYS A 164 -13.47 11.13 -1.85
C LYS A 164 -14.02 12.54 -1.58
N PRO A 165 -13.56 13.56 -2.33
CA PRO A 165 -14.05 14.90 -2.13
C PRO A 165 -15.53 14.96 -2.51
N ASP A 166 -16.38 15.38 -1.56
CA ASP A 166 -17.73 15.79 -1.91
C ASP A 166 -17.65 16.93 -2.93
N ILE A 167 -18.51 16.85 -3.94
CA ILE A 167 -18.62 17.81 -5.05
C ILE A 167 -18.72 19.26 -4.55
N THR A 168 -19.10 19.47 -3.29
CA THR A 168 -19.31 20.76 -2.62
C THR A 168 -18.08 21.34 -1.88
N SER A 169 -17.02 20.58 -1.56
CA SER A 169 -15.87 21.11 -0.80
C SER A 169 -14.89 21.92 -1.68
N GLU A 170 -15.26 23.12 -2.14
CA GLU A 170 -14.36 23.93 -2.98
C GLU A 170 -13.03 24.27 -2.27
N GLY A 171 -11.87 23.83 -2.82
CA GLY A 171 -10.55 24.29 -2.36
C GLY A 171 -9.41 23.26 -2.33
N LEU A 172 -8.38 23.58 -1.51
CA LEU A 172 -7.14 22.84 -1.26
C LEU A 172 -7.31 21.34 -0.92
N PRO A 173 -8.32 20.88 -0.13
CA PRO A 173 -8.47 19.46 0.21
C PRO A 173 -8.87 18.59 -0.99
N LYS A 174 -9.60 19.14 -1.98
CA LYS A 174 -9.93 18.40 -3.22
C LYS A 174 -8.68 18.10 -4.04
N VAL A 175 -7.85 19.11 -4.23
CA VAL A 175 -6.61 18.99 -5.00
C VAL A 175 -5.66 18.02 -4.31
N ALA A 176 -5.57 18.07 -2.97
CA ALA A 176 -4.77 17.14 -2.19
C ALA A 176 -5.27 15.69 -2.31
N ALA A 177 -6.58 15.45 -2.17
CA ALA A 177 -7.16 14.12 -2.33
C ALA A 177 -6.93 13.55 -3.75
N VAL A 178 -7.17 14.36 -4.79
CA VAL A 178 -6.91 13.97 -6.18
C VAL A 178 -5.43 13.67 -6.40
N ALA A 179 -4.52 14.52 -5.91
CA ALA A 179 -3.08 14.29 -5.96
C ALA A 179 -2.69 13.00 -5.22
N GLY A 180 -3.34 12.67 -4.10
CA GLY A 180 -3.15 11.42 -3.37
C GLY A 180 -3.48 10.18 -4.22
N TYR A 181 -4.60 10.18 -4.95
CA TYR A 181 -4.93 9.07 -5.86
C TYR A 181 -3.94 8.93 -7.01
N PHE A 182 -3.47 10.05 -7.59
CA PHE A 182 -2.43 10.02 -8.62
C PHE A 182 -1.10 9.50 -8.07
N ALA A 183 -0.70 9.97 -6.88
CA ALA A 183 0.50 9.54 -6.18
C ALA A 183 0.47 8.03 -5.87
N MET A 184 -0.67 7.51 -5.41
CA MET A 184 -0.85 6.08 -5.14
C MET A 184 -0.81 5.24 -6.42
N SER A 185 -1.49 5.71 -7.48
CA SER A 185 -1.46 5.03 -8.79
C SER A 185 -0.05 4.95 -9.36
N PHE A 186 0.72 6.04 -9.23
CA PHE A 186 2.12 6.08 -9.63
C PHE A 186 2.99 5.14 -8.78
N ALA A 187 2.80 5.13 -7.46
CA ALA A 187 3.54 4.26 -6.56
C ALA A 187 3.32 2.77 -6.89
N ILE A 188 2.07 2.38 -7.18
CA ILE A 188 1.73 1.02 -7.62
C ILE A 188 2.41 0.70 -8.96
N LEU A 189 2.42 1.63 -9.91
CA LEU A 189 3.07 1.44 -11.22
C LEU A 189 4.57 1.17 -11.08
N VAL A 190 5.25 1.84 -10.13
CA VAL A 190 6.67 1.62 -9.83
C VAL A 190 6.89 0.33 -9.02
N ALA A 191 5.96 -0.05 -8.15
CA ALA A 191 6.07 -1.27 -7.34
C ALA A 191 6.03 -2.56 -8.18
N ILE A 192 5.27 -2.58 -9.28
CA ILE A 192 5.14 -3.74 -10.17
C ILE A 192 6.51 -4.20 -10.73
N PRO A 193 7.29 -3.37 -11.47
CA PRO A 193 8.56 -3.79 -12.04
C PRO A 193 9.62 -4.11 -10.97
N LEU A 194 9.58 -3.45 -9.81
CA LEU A 194 10.51 -3.73 -8.71
C LEU A 194 10.35 -5.16 -8.19
N ASN A 195 9.12 -5.54 -7.86
CA ASN A 195 8.81 -6.89 -7.36
C ASN A 195 9.03 -7.94 -8.45
N LEU A 196 8.72 -7.63 -9.71
CA LEU A 196 8.93 -8.55 -10.84
C LEU A 196 10.42 -8.78 -11.11
N ASN A 197 11.26 -7.74 -11.01
CA ASN A 197 12.70 -7.87 -11.20
C ASN A 197 13.35 -8.72 -10.09
N ALA A 198 12.96 -8.50 -8.82
CA ALA A 198 13.41 -9.33 -7.70
C ALA A 198 12.96 -10.79 -7.85
N GLY A 199 11.71 -11.01 -8.27
CA GLY A 199 11.19 -12.35 -8.58
C GLY A 199 11.99 -13.04 -9.69
N ARG A 200 12.31 -12.31 -10.77
CA ARG A 200 13.11 -12.80 -11.89
C ARG A 200 14.54 -13.18 -11.46
N SER A 201 15.21 -12.36 -10.66
CA SER A 201 16.56 -12.68 -10.17
C SER A 201 16.57 -13.94 -9.28
N ASN A 202 15.56 -14.08 -8.42
CA ASN A 202 15.42 -15.24 -7.56
C ASN A 202 15.18 -16.53 -8.38
N ALA A 203 14.29 -16.45 -9.39
CA ALA A 203 14.02 -17.56 -10.29
C ALA A 203 15.25 -17.97 -11.10
N MET A 204 16.01 -17.01 -11.65
CA MET A 204 17.25 -17.31 -12.38
C MET A 204 18.32 -17.94 -11.48
N ALA A 205 18.47 -17.47 -10.24
CA ALA A 205 19.41 -18.06 -9.29
C ALA A 205 19.05 -19.52 -8.95
N LEU A 206 17.76 -19.81 -8.81
CA LEU A 206 17.28 -21.17 -8.59
C LEU A 206 17.52 -22.06 -9.82
N GLY A 207 17.21 -21.56 -11.02
CA GLY A 207 17.42 -22.27 -12.28
C GLY A 207 18.90 -22.63 -12.52
N ARG A 208 19.83 -21.72 -12.23
CA ARG A 208 21.28 -22.01 -12.32
C ARG A 208 21.73 -23.08 -11.34
N ARG A 209 21.23 -23.04 -10.09
CA ARG A 209 21.52 -24.09 -9.10
C ARG A 209 20.97 -25.46 -9.52
N TRP A 210 19.80 -25.47 -10.16
CA TRP A 210 19.21 -26.71 -10.66
C TRP A 210 20.01 -27.27 -11.85
N SER A 211 20.40 -26.41 -12.80
CA SER A 211 21.26 -26.80 -13.94
C SER A 211 22.62 -27.32 -13.48
N ASN A 212 23.25 -26.71 -12.47
CA ASN A 212 24.55 -27.15 -11.95
C ASN A 212 24.48 -28.43 -11.10
N ARG A 213 23.29 -28.85 -10.64
CA ARG A 213 23.11 -30.14 -9.96
C ARG A 213 23.01 -31.33 -10.93
N GLY A 214 22.83 -31.06 -12.23
CA GLY A 214 22.75 -32.07 -13.28
C GLY A 214 24.02 -32.18 -14.15
N ALA A 215 25.07 -31.42 -13.84
CA ALA A 215 26.37 -31.57 -14.50
C ALA A 215 27.19 -32.66 -13.77
N PRO A 216 27.73 -33.67 -14.47
CA PRO A 216 28.54 -34.74 -13.88
C PRO A 216 29.84 -34.22 -13.26
#